data_AF-A0A067PJ17-F1
#
_entry.id   AF-A0A067PJ17-F1
#
_cell.length_a   1.000
_cell.length_b   1.000
_cell.length_c   1.000
_cell.angle_alpha   90.00
_cell.angle_beta   90.00
_cell.angle_gamma   90.00
#
_symmetry.space_group_name_H-M   'P 1'
#
loop_
_entity.id
_entity.type
_entity.pdbx_description
1 polymer ?
#
loop_
_entity_poly.entity_id
_entity_poly.type
_entity_poly.pdbx_seq_one_letter_code
_entity_poly.pdbx_strand_id
1 'polypeptide(L)'
;MRFSIAPTIVSLVTLCLSSLDLLPGAHALPRGGLRHYRPVRRTSGSLLDICAYIDGDVIGSLSILGINLNALVDLQICLCLSALPLALESNIQIQSLVQTYGASVVSDILVDLIHSSPSSQQCPHPPPNAKALCSSGNVCDFQCNSPYVRQGQTCGCAPPNIMCNGVCAPSSRGCGSAVPRSLGARAQNSLGIKTFSQAQAYCDSAAGVNQMVCGAPSGVLGFECLNVKTHLESCTFPSGPLISCF
;
A
#
# COMPACT_ATOMS: atom_id res chain seq x y z
N MET A 1 19.41 50.52 -10.19
CA MET A 1 19.55 50.86 -8.76
C MET A 1 20.20 49.68 -8.08
N ARG A 2 21.42 49.82 -7.57
CA ARG A 2 22.20 48.74 -6.92
C ARG A 2 22.00 48.88 -5.41
N PHE A 3 21.46 47.86 -4.76
CA PHE A 3 21.44 47.77 -3.31
C PHE A 3 22.45 46.72 -2.86
N SER A 4 23.39 47.18 -2.04
CA SER A 4 24.45 46.41 -1.40
C SER A 4 24.30 46.66 0.10
N ILE A 5 23.85 45.67 0.87
CA ILE A 5 23.90 45.71 2.35
C ILE A 5 24.18 44.31 2.91
N ALA A 6 25.36 44.25 3.55
CA ALA A 6 25.98 43.37 4.55
C ALA A 6 25.32 42.08 5.09
N PRO A 7 26.15 41.07 5.44
CA PRO A 7 25.76 39.92 6.27
C PRO A 7 25.90 40.23 7.77
N THR A 8 24.87 39.94 8.56
CA THR A 8 24.96 39.92 10.03
C THR A 8 25.22 38.49 10.52
N ILE A 9 26.41 38.32 11.09
CA ILE A 9 26.84 37.17 11.88
C ILE A 9 26.41 37.44 13.35
N VAL A 10 26.31 36.36 14.13
CA VAL A 10 26.41 36.27 15.60
C VAL A 10 25.09 35.99 16.33
N SER A 11 24.90 34.73 16.75
CA SER A 11 24.88 34.41 18.19
C SER A 11 25.05 32.91 18.44
N LEU A 12 26.21 32.58 19.02
CA LEU A 12 26.43 31.40 19.84
C LEU A 12 25.50 31.46 21.06
N VAL A 13 24.71 30.41 21.29
CA VAL A 13 24.15 30.13 22.63
C VAL A 13 24.43 28.68 22.99
N THR A 14 25.57 28.54 23.67
CA THR A 14 25.77 27.88 24.96
C THR A 14 25.13 26.52 25.22
N LEU A 15 26.04 25.55 25.33
CA LEU A 15 25.93 24.25 25.96
C LEU A 15 25.24 24.29 27.34
N CYS A 16 24.22 23.45 27.54
CA CYS A 16 23.90 22.90 28.85
C CYS A 16 24.20 21.40 28.82
N LEU A 17 25.41 21.05 29.29
CA LEU A 17 25.67 19.73 29.86
C LEU A 17 25.07 19.72 31.27
N SER A 18 24.11 18.83 31.51
CA SER A 18 23.74 18.44 32.87
C SER A 18 23.49 16.94 32.93
N SER A 19 24.35 16.32 33.75
CA SER A 19 24.13 15.10 34.55
C SER A 19 24.18 13.74 33.86
N LEU A 20 25.36 13.13 33.91
CA LEU A 20 25.53 11.68 33.98
C LEU A 20 25.00 11.20 35.35
N ASP A 21 23.91 10.45 35.35
CA ASP A 21 23.58 9.55 36.46
C ASP A 21 24.08 8.14 36.12
N LEU A 22 25.08 7.71 36.90
CA LEU A 22 25.53 6.33 37.01
C LEU A 22 24.43 5.50 37.68
N LEU A 23 23.95 4.45 37.01
CA LEU A 23 23.15 3.39 37.62
C LEU A 23 23.81 2.03 37.39
N PRO A 24 24.26 1.33 38.46
CA PRO A 24 24.64 -0.06 38.41
C PRO A 24 23.39 -0.92 38.58
N GLY A 25 23.03 -1.69 37.54
CA GLY A 25 21.87 -2.57 37.59
C GLY A 25 21.84 -3.52 36.40
N ALA A 26 22.79 -4.47 36.36
CA ALA A 26 22.76 -5.57 35.41
C ALA A 26 21.65 -6.56 35.76
N HIS A 27 20.41 -6.22 35.41
CA HIS A 27 19.33 -7.19 35.34
C HIS A 27 19.37 -7.87 33.97
N ALA A 28 19.49 -9.20 33.98
CA ALA A 28 19.37 -10.02 32.79
C ALA A 28 18.03 -9.75 32.11
N LEU A 29 18.08 -9.08 30.95
CA LEU A 29 16.91 -8.88 30.11
C LEU A 29 16.44 -10.25 29.59
N PRO A 30 15.15 -10.59 29.70
CA PRO A 30 14.60 -11.72 28.99
C PRO A 30 14.85 -11.49 27.49
N ARG A 31 15.32 -12.52 26.79
CA ARG A 31 15.41 -12.54 25.32
C ARG A 31 14.03 -12.17 24.76
N GLY A 32 13.87 -10.90 24.44
CA GLY A 32 12.71 -10.39 23.73
C GLY A 32 12.66 -11.09 22.40
N GLY A 33 11.75 -12.05 22.26
CA GLY A 33 11.43 -12.62 20.96
C GLY A 33 11.17 -11.45 20.02
N LEU A 34 11.88 -11.42 18.90
CA LEU A 34 11.65 -10.51 17.79
C LEU A 34 10.16 -10.63 17.45
N ARG A 35 9.35 -9.76 18.04
CA ARG A 35 7.99 -9.52 17.59
C ARG A 35 8.21 -8.95 16.21
N HIS A 36 8.05 -9.81 15.21
CA HIS A 36 7.72 -9.37 13.87
C HIS A 36 6.71 -8.26 14.06
N TYR A 37 7.12 -7.03 13.73
CA TYR A 37 6.18 -5.98 13.39
C TYR A 37 5.37 -6.57 12.24
N ARG A 38 4.28 -7.26 12.56
CA ARG A 38 3.24 -7.49 11.59
C ARG A 38 2.76 -6.08 11.30
N PRO A 39 2.99 -5.52 10.09
CA PRO A 39 2.28 -4.32 9.71
C PRO A 39 0.82 -4.64 10.00
N VAL A 40 0.19 -3.79 10.81
CA VAL A 40 -1.23 -3.89 11.07
C VAL A 40 -1.86 -3.86 9.68
N ARG A 41 -2.24 -5.05 9.17
CA ARG A 41 -3.17 -5.15 8.05
C ARG A 41 -4.39 -4.45 8.59
N ARG A 42 -4.52 -3.16 8.24
CA ARG A 42 -5.76 -2.42 8.43
C ARG A 42 -6.79 -3.25 7.69
N THR A 43 -7.49 -4.10 8.43
CA THR A 43 -8.65 -4.82 7.95
C THR A 43 -9.51 -3.76 7.30
N SER A 44 -9.82 -3.96 6.03
CA SER A 44 -10.57 -3.08 5.14
C SER A 44 -12.04 -2.91 5.60
N GLY A 45 -12.27 -2.65 6.88
CA GLY A 45 -13.42 -1.87 7.31
C GLY A 45 -13.23 -0.51 6.67
N SER A 46 -14.18 -0.14 5.80
CA SER A 46 -14.23 1.09 5.03
C SER A 46 -13.99 2.33 5.89
N LEU A 47 -12.72 2.66 6.15
CA LEU A 47 -12.33 3.97 6.63
C LEU A 47 -12.54 4.90 5.46
N LEU A 48 -13.73 5.49 5.40
CA LEU A 48 -14.03 6.61 4.53
C LEU A 48 -13.11 7.74 4.94
N ASP A 49 -12.35 8.25 3.99
CA ASP A 49 -11.53 9.44 4.18
C ASP A 49 -12.29 10.64 3.63
N ILE A 50 -12.08 11.83 4.17
CA ILE A 50 -12.67 13.06 3.62
C ILE A 50 -11.59 13.72 2.80
N CYS A 51 -11.86 13.91 1.51
CA CYS A 51 -10.95 14.54 0.57
C CYS A 51 -11.60 15.78 -0.05
N ALA A 52 -10.78 16.79 -0.33
CA ALA A 52 -11.20 17.98 -1.04
C ALA A 52 -10.10 18.46 -1.99
N TYR A 53 -10.51 18.95 -3.16
CA TYR A 53 -9.64 19.73 -4.03
C TYR A 53 -9.67 21.19 -3.57
N ILE A 54 -8.52 21.71 -3.17
CA ILE A 54 -8.33 23.08 -2.71
C ILE A 54 -7.67 23.86 -3.84
N ASP A 55 -8.30 24.97 -4.21
CA ASP A 55 -7.83 25.94 -5.18
C ASP A 55 -7.74 27.33 -4.53
N GLY A 56 -7.00 28.25 -5.13
CA GLY A 56 -6.84 29.64 -4.68
C GLY A 56 -8.16 30.36 -4.42
N ASP A 57 -9.20 30.04 -5.19
CA ASP A 57 -10.55 30.61 -5.03
C ASP A 57 -11.20 30.25 -3.68
N VAL A 58 -10.94 29.03 -3.19
CA VAL A 58 -11.44 28.56 -1.88
C VAL A 58 -10.71 29.27 -0.74
N ILE A 59 -9.45 29.65 -0.96
CA ILE A 59 -8.62 30.33 0.04
C ILE A 59 -9.01 31.80 0.18
N GLY A 60 -9.33 32.48 -0.92
CA GLY A 60 -9.75 33.89 -0.90
C GLY A 60 -11.05 34.15 -0.12
N SER A 61 -11.91 33.12 -0.01
CA SER A 61 -13.16 33.20 0.74
C SER A 61 -13.00 32.93 2.25
N LEU A 62 -11.85 32.40 2.67
CA LEU A 62 -11.57 32.04 4.05
C LEU A 62 -10.59 33.03 4.67
N SER A 63 -11.07 34.25 4.93
CA SER A 63 -10.38 35.22 5.79
C SER A 63 -10.44 34.79 7.27
N ILE A 64 -10.17 33.52 7.57
CA ILE A 64 -10.60 32.89 8.82
C ILE A 64 -9.75 33.28 10.03
N LEU A 65 -8.52 33.78 9.89
CA LEU A 65 -7.66 34.06 11.05
C LEU A 65 -6.71 35.27 10.91
N GLY A 66 -6.98 36.19 9.97
CA GLY A 66 -6.06 37.32 9.71
C GLY A 66 -4.68 36.88 9.18
N ILE A 67 -4.54 35.62 8.78
CA ILE A 67 -3.36 35.04 8.18
C ILE A 67 -3.37 35.38 6.70
N ASN A 68 -2.26 35.96 6.21
CA ASN A 68 -2.11 36.26 4.80
C ASN A 68 -1.81 34.96 4.04
N LEU A 69 -2.85 34.36 3.46
CA LEU A 69 -2.76 33.14 2.66
C LEU A 69 -2.46 33.42 1.18
N ASN A 70 -1.96 34.62 0.83
CA ASN A 70 -1.64 34.95 -0.57
C ASN A 70 -0.58 34.00 -1.16
N ALA A 71 0.24 33.37 -0.33
CA ALA A 71 1.22 32.37 -0.75
C ALA A 71 0.57 31.06 -1.27
N LEU A 72 -0.72 30.83 -1.02
CA LEU A 72 -1.46 29.65 -1.47
C LEU A 72 -2.40 29.94 -2.65
N VAL A 73 -2.41 31.14 -3.23
CA VAL A 73 -3.35 31.48 -4.31
C VAL A 73 -3.15 30.62 -5.56
N ASP A 74 -1.93 30.13 -5.77
CA ASP A 74 -1.60 29.19 -6.86
C ASP A 74 -1.56 27.72 -6.38
N LEU A 75 -1.99 27.44 -5.15
CA LEU A 75 -1.98 26.09 -4.61
C LEU A 75 -3.17 25.30 -5.17
N GLN A 76 -2.88 24.49 -6.19
CA GLN A 76 -3.78 23.48 -6.70
C GLN A 76 -3.38 22.13 -6.09
N ILE A 77 -3.95 21.83 -4.93
CA ILE A 77 -3.66 20.59 -4.23
C ILE A 77 -4.95 19.89 -3.84
N CYS A 78 -4.93 18.58 -3.92
CA CYS A 78 -5.94 17.80 -3.24
C CYS A 78 -5.38 17.18 -1.98
N LEU A 79 -6.15 17.32 -0.92
CA LEU A 79 -5.82 16.79 0.38
C LEU A 79 -6.96 15.92 0.89
N CYS A 80 -6.56 14.80 1.47
CA CYS A 80 -7.43 13.96 2.27
C CYS A 80 -6.95 14.01 3.72
N LEU A 81 -7.85 13.87 4.68
CA LEU A 81 -7.51 13.94 6.11
C LEU A 81 -6.43 12.91 6.48
N SER A 82 -6.47 11.70 5.93
CA SER A 82 -5.47 10.69 6.24
C SER A 82 -4.06 10.97 5.67
N ALA A 83 -3.97 11.83 4.65
CA ALA A 83 -2.73 12.20 3.98
C ALA A 83 -2.14 13.52 4.49
N LEU A 84 -2.83 14.24 5.38
CA LEU A 84 -2.38 15.53 5.90
C LEU A 84 -0.97 15.51 6.50
N PRO A 85 -0.59 14.55 7.38
CA PRO A 85 0.75 14.55 7.97
C PRO A 85 1.85 14.48 6.90
N LEU A 86 1.63 13.68 5.86
CA LEU A 86 2.57 13.57 4.75
C LEU A 86 2.63 14.85 3.93
N ALA A 87 1.48 15.50 3.70
CA ALA A 87 1.42 16.75 2.93
C ALA A 87 2.14 17.92 3.63
N LEU A 88 2.07 18.00 4.96
CA LEU A 88 2.81 18.97 5.76
C LEU A 88 4.33 18.82 5.58
N GLU A 89 4.80 17.58 5.36
CA GLU A 89 6.22 17.26 5.17
C GLU A 89 6.68 17.29 3.72
N SER A 90 5.81 16.99 2.74
CA SER A 90 6.24 16.81 1.35
C SER A 90 6.01 18.03 0.46
N ASN A 91 5.13 18.95 0.84
CA ASN A 91 4.78 20.10 0.00
C ASN A 91 5.53 21.37 0.45
N ILE A 92 6.35 21.94 -0.44
CA ILE A 92 7.21 23.11 -0.16
C ILE A 92 6.39 24.35 0.21
N GLN A 93 5.24 24.57 -0.43
CA GLN A 93 4.36 25.72 -0.12
C GLN A 93 3.78 25.57 1.28
N ILE A 94 3.30 24.37 1.63
CA ILE A 94 2.77 24.08 2.97
C ILE A 94 3.88 24.16 4.02
N GLN A 95 5.09 23.66 3.74
CA GLN A 95 6.23 23.76 4.66
C GLN A 95 6.57 25.20 5.03
N SER A 96 6.49 26.15 4.10
CA SER A 96 6.76 27.56 4.41
C SER A 96 5.75 28.13 5.42
N LEU A 97 4.49 27.69 5.34
CA LEU A 97 3.46 28.04 6.32
C LEU A 97 3.73 27.36 7.66
N VAL A 98 4.14 26.09 7.64
CA VAL A 98 4.49 25.33 8.84
C VAL A 98 5.65 26.01 9.58
N GLN A 99 6.65 26.52 8.87
CA GLN A 99 7.77 27.26 9.46
C GLN A 99 7.34 28.61 10.05
N THR A 100 6.31 29.24 9.48
CA THR A 100 5.85 30.58 9.90
C THR A 100 4.85 30.51 11.06
N TYR A 101 3.88 29.59 10.99
CA TYR A 101 2.74 29.52 11.90
C TYR A 101 2.74 28.27 12.80
N GLY A 102 3.59 27.28 12.52
CA GLY A 102 3.67 26.01 13.24
C GLY A 102 2.78 24.93 12.64
N ALA A 103 3.22 23.67 12.76
CA ALA A 103 2.56 22.51 12.14
C ALA A 103 1.12 22.29 12.65
N SER A 104 0.86 22.53 13.95
CA SER A 104 -0.48 22.36 14.54
C SER A 104 -1.49 23.33 13.90
N VAL A 105 -1.13 24.62 13.83
CA VAL A 105 -2.03 25.67 13.30
C VAL A 105 -2.30 25.42 11.82
N VAL A 106 -1.27 25.07 11.04
CA VAL A 106 -1.45 24.77 9.61
C VAL A 106 -2.29 23.50 9.41
N SER A 107 -2.09 22.48 10.24
CA SER A 107 -2.92 21.26 10.20
C SER A 107 -4.40 21.58 10.45
N ASP A 108 -4.71 22.36 11.49
CA ASP A 108 -6.10 22.72 11.83
C ASP A 108 -6.74 23.53 10.69
N ILE A 109 -6.01 24.49 10.11
CA ILE A 109 -6.47 25.28 8.96
C ILE A 109 -6.76 24.38 7.75
N LEU A 110 -5.88 23.41 7.45
CA LEU A 110 -6.09 22.49 6.34
C LEU A 110 -7.26 21.53 6.59
N VAL A 111 -7.48 21.09 7.83
CA VAL A 111 -8.66 20.29 8.20
C VAL A 111 -9.93 21.09 7.96
N ASP A 112 -9.99 22.33 8.46
CA ASP A 112 -11.14 23.21 8.27
C ASP A 112 -11.39 23.48 6.78
N LEU A 113 -10.34 23.76 6.00
CA LEU A 113 -10.41 23.91 4.54
C LEU A 113 -11.01 22.68 3.86
N ILE A 114 -10.58 21.48 4.23
CA ILE A 114 -11.09 20.22 3.66
C ILE A 114 -12.57 20.06 4.02
N HIS A 115 -12.99 20.42 5.23
CA HIS A 115 -14.37 20.30 5.68
C HIS A 115 -15.30 21.37 5.07
N SER A 116 -14.79 22.59 4.87
CA SER A 116 -15.59 23.71 4.34
C SER A 116 -15.58 23.79 2.82
N SER A 117 -14.69 23.07 2.14
CA SER A 117 -14.58 23.13 0.69
C SER A 117 -15.85 22.60 0.01
N PRO A 118 -16.37 23.28 -1.02
CA PRO A 118 -17.51 22.79 -1.80
C PRO A 118 -17.18 21.49 -2.57
N SER A 119 -15.90 21.19 -2.77
CA SER A 119 -15.43 19.95 -3.40
C SER A 119 -15.24 18.80 -2.40
N SER A 120 -15.56 19.01 -1.11
CA SER A 120 -15.37 18.01 -0.06
C SER A 120 -16.28 16.80 -0.26
N GLN A 121 -15.68 15.60 -0.30
CA GLN A 121 -16.41 14.34 -0.44
C GLN A 121 -15.79 13.25 0.44
N GLN A 122 -16.64 12.36 0.93
CA GLN A 122 -16.20 11.12 1.58
C GLN A 122 -15.76 10.12 0.51
N CYS A 123 -14.47 9.87 0.44
CA CYS A 123 -13.86 8.97 -0.52
C CYS A 123 -13.63 7.58 0.11
N PRO A 124 -13.97 6.50 -0.61
CA PRO A 124 -13.53 5.18 -0.23
C PRO A 124 -12.02 5.08 -0.35
N HIS A 125 -11.40 4.24 0.49
CA HIS A 125 -9.98 3.96 0.36
C HIS A 125 -9.67 3.40 -1.03
N PRO A 126 -8.57 3.83 -1.69
CA PRO A 126 -8.18 3.30 -2.98
C PRO A 126 -8.04 1.77 -2.94
N PRO A 127 -8.35 1.07 -4.05
CA PRO A 127 -8.19 -0.38 -4.10
C PRO A 127 -6.71 -0.78 -3.96
N PRO A 128 -6.42 -2.05 -3.64
CA PRO A 128 -5.05 -2.55 -3.62
C PRO A 128 -4.31 -2.25 -4.92
N ASN A 129 -3.01 -1.93 -4.80
CA ASN A 129 -2.16 -1.52 -5.92
C ASN A 129 -2.60 -0.23 -6.63
N ALA A 130 -3.38 0.62 -5.97
CA ALA A 130 -3.65 1.98 -6.40
C ALA A 130 -3.04 3.00 -5.44
N LYS A 131 -2.88 4.22 -5.95
CA LYS A 131 -2.72 5.43 -5.16
C LYS A 131 -3.93 6.32 -5.37
N ALA A 132 -4.35 7.03 -4.32
CA ALA A 132 -5.38 8.04 -4.46
C ALA A 132 -4.93 9.05 -5.52
N LEU A 133 -5.84 9.42 -6.41
CA LEU A 133 -5.65 10.49 -7.36
C LEU A 133 -6.78 11.45 -7.13
N CYS A 134 -6.46 12.71 -6.98
CA CYS A 134 -7.49 13.69 -6.75
C CYS A 134 -7.27 14.87 -7.66
N SER A 135 -8.36 15.27 -8.29
CA SER A 135 -8.41 16.27 -9.34
C SER A 135 -9.65 17.13 -9.11
N SER A 136 -9.67 18.32 -9.72
CA SER A 136 -10.84 19.21 -9.67
C SER A 136 -12.12 18.56 -10.21
N GLY A 137 -12.01 17.60 -11.14
CA GLY A 137 -13.16 16.89 -11.70
C GLY A 137 -13.62 15.67 -10.91
N ASN A 138 -12.74 15.07 -10.10
CA ASN A 138 -13.06 13.91 -9.27
C ASN A 138 -12.07 13.82 -8.10
N VAL A 139 -12.58 14.08 -6.90
CA VAL A 139 -11.76 14.10 -5.68
C VAL A 139 -11.49 12.70 -5.12
N CYS A 140 -12.30 11.72 -5.51
CA CYS A 140 -12.21 10.33 -5.07
C CYS A 140 -11.66 9.42 -6.18
N ASP A 141 -10.86 9.97 -7.10
CA ASP A 141 -10.27 9.18 -8.16
C ASP A 141 -9.10 8.33 -7.64
N PHE A 142 -8.62 7.40 -8.47
CA PHE A 142 -7.43 6.63 -8.14
C PHE A 142 -6.65 6.27 -9.39
N GLN A 143 -5.34 6.13 -9.23
CA GLN A 143 -4.44 5.67 -10.26
C GLN A 143 -3.81 4.34 -9.85
N CYS A 144 -3.92 3.34 -10.71
CA CYS A 144 -3.23 2.07 -10.50
C CYS A 144 -1.71 2.27 -10.58
N ASN A 145 -0.97 1.67 -9.65
CA ASN A 145 0.49 1.63 -9.72
C ASN A 145 0.90 0.77 -10.90
N SER A 146 1.97 1.12 -11.62
CA SER A 146 2.50 0.24 -12.66
C SER A 146 3.02 -1.07 -12.03
N PRO A 147 2.75 -2.26 -12.61
CA PRO A 147 2.20 -2.51 -13.96
C PRO A 147 0.69 -2.83 -13.98
N TYR A 148 -0.05 -2.44 -12.94
CA TYR A 148 -1.49 -2.64 -12.86
C TYR A 148 -2.23 -1.58 -13.70
N VAL A 149 -3.39 -1.96 -14.23
CA VAL A 149 -4.29 -1.08 -14.98
C VAL A 149 -5.68 -1.05 -14.36
N ARG A 150 -6.39 0.02 -14.64
CA ARG A 150 -7.75 0.22 -14.14
C ARG A 150 -8.73 -0.74 -14.81
N GLN A 151 -9.43 -1.51 -13.99
CA GLN A 151 -10.51 -2.42 -14.41
C GLN A 151 -11.74 -2.09 -13.56
N GLY A 152 -12.54 -1.12 -14.04
CA GLY A 152 -13.65 -0.55 -13.28
C GLY A 152 -13.17 0.14 -12.00
N GLN A 153 -13.64 -0.35 -10.85
CA GLN A 153 -13.30 0.17 -9.51
C GLN A 153 -12.11 -0.57 -8.86
N THR A 154 -11.36 -1.35 -9.63
CA THR A 154 -10.22 -2.13 -9.12
C THR A 154 -9.00 -1.97 -10.02
N CYS A 155 -7.83 -2.35 -9.50
CA CYS A 155 -6.60 -2.42 -10.26
C CYS A 155 -6.25 -3.89 -10.54
N GLY A 156 -6.20 -4.25 -11.82
CA GLY A 156 -5.89 -5.59 -12.30
C GLY A 156 -4.68 -5.63 -13.22
N CYS A 157 -4.27 -6.81 -13.64
CA CYS A 157 -3.20 -6.95 -14.64
C CYS A 157 -3.73 -6.70 -16.05
N ALA A 158 -3.07 -5.82 -16.79
CA ALA A 158 -3.26 -5.74 -18.23
C ALA A 158 -2.57 -6.92 -18.92
N PRO A 159 -3.18 -7.53 -19.95
CA PRO A 159 -2.46 -8.41 -20.86
C PRO A 159 -1.19 -7.71 -21.42
N PRO A 160 -0.07 -8.43 -21.56
CA PRO A 160 0.12 -9.87 -21.38
C PRO A 160 0.49 -10.28 -19.94
N ASN A 161 0.37 -9.39 -18.95
CA ASN A 161 0.67 -9.71 -17.56
C ASN A 161 -0.47 -10.50 -16.92
N ILE A 162 -0.11 -11.32 -15.95
CA ILE A 162 -0.99 -12.17 -15.15
C ILE A 162 -0.75 -11.87 -13.67
N MET A 163 -1.78 -12.02 -12.84
CA MET A 163 -1.66 -11.88 -11.39
C MET A 163 -1.07 -13.17 -10.83
N CYS A 164 0.08 -13.07 -10.17
CA CYS A 164 0.78 -14.21 -9.54
C CYS A 164 1.07 -13.89 -8.08
N ASN A 165 0.49 -14.64 -7.13
CA ASN A 165 0.69 -14.41 -5.69
C ASN A 165 0.45 -12.94 -5.27
N GLY A 166 -0.57 -12.29 -5.83
CA GLY A 166 -0.88 -10.87 -5.57
C GLY A 166 0.08 -9.85 -6.21
N VAL A 167 1.01 -10.29 -7.06
CA VAL A 167 1.91 -9.43 -7.83
C VAL A 167 1.63 -9.59 -9.33
N CYS A 168 1.51 -8.47 -10.04
CA CYS A 168 1.36 -8.51 -11.48
C CYS A 168 2.70 -8.77 -12.18
N ALA A 169 2.80 -9.85 -12.96
CA ALA A 169 4.02 -10.30 -13.61
C ALA A 169 3.79 -10.70 -15.09
N PRO A 170 4.83 -10.64 -15.94
CA PRO A 170 4.72 -11.11 -17.34
C PRO A 170 4.35 -12.59 -17.41
N SER A 171 3.38 -12.93 -18.28
CA SER A 171 2.96 -14.32 -18.51
C SER A 171 4.08 -15.25 -18.98
N SER A 172 5.12 -14.71 -19.64
CA SER A 172 6.27 -15.49 -20.11
C SER A 172 7.07 -16.17 -19.00
N ARG A 173 6.95 -15.71 -17.75
CA ARG A 173 7.62 -16.32 -16.59
C ARG A 173 6.79 -17.42 -15.93
N GLY A 174 5.51 -17.56 -16.29
CA GLY A 174 4.54 -18.38 -15.56
C GLY A 174 4.27 -17.84 -14.14
N CYS A 175 3.06 -18.05 -13.62
CA CYS A 175 2.86 -17.89 -12.18
C CYS A 175 3.48 -19.09 -11.49
N GLY A 176 4.60 -18.89 -10.81
CA GLY A 176 5.04 -19.80 -9.76
C GLY A 176 4.12 -19.63 -8.54
N SER A 177 2.82 -19.92 -8.68
CA SER A 177 1.92 -19.99 -7.52
C SER A 177 2.37 -21.19 -6.72
N ALA A 178 2.97 -20.89 -5.55
CA ALA A 178 3.70 -21.77 -4.63
C ALA A 178 4.42 -22.94 -5.31
N VAL A 179 5.76 -23.00 -5.26
CA VAL A 179 6.44 -24.29 -5.48
C VAL A 179 5.65 -25.32 -4.67
N PRO A 180 4.94 -26.28 -5.31
CA PRO A 180 4.13 -27.22 -4.56
C PRO A 180 5.07 -27.78 -3.52
N ARG A 181 4.68 -27.74 -2.24
CA ARG A 181 5.55 -28.30 -1.20
C ARG A 181 5.87 -29.68 -1.68
N SER A 182 7.14 -29.91 -2.04
CA SER A 182 7.51 -31.22 -2.53
C SER A 182 7.12 -32.14 -1.40
N LEU A 183 6.18 -33.04 -1.66
CA LEU A 183 5.94 -34.14 -0.76
C LEU A 183 7.32 -34.80 -0.69
N GLY A 184 8.04 -34.60 0.43
CA GLY A 184 9.44 -34.99 0.50
C GLY A 184 9.55 -36.43 0.02
N ALA A 185 10.62 -36.81 -0.70
CA ALA A 185 10.69 -38.07 -1.46
C ALA A 185 10.21 -39.32 -0.70
N ARG A 186 10.30 -39.33 0.64
CA ARG A 186 9.70 -40.35 1.51
C ARG A 186 8.16 -40.44 1.44
N ALA A 187 7.45 -39.32 1.50
CA ALA A 187 6.00 -39.27 1.40
C ALA A 187 5.52 -39.75 0.02
N GLN A 188 6.27 -39.48 -1.04
CA GLN A 188 5.95 -39.96 -2.39
C GLN A 188 6.16 -41.46 -2.55
N ASN A 189 7.29 -41.98 -2.04
CA ASN A 189 7.54 -43.42 -2.06
C ASN A 189 6.51 -44.21 -1.24
N SER A 190 5.99 -43.63 -0.14
CA SER A 190 4.89 -44.25 0.62
C SER A 190 3.53 -44.16 -0.09
N LEU A 191 3.31 -43.14 -0.93
CA LEU A 191 2.04 -42.96 -1.65
C LEU A 191 2.02 -43.62 -3.03
N GLY A 192 3.18 -44.00 -3.58
CA GLY A 192 3.27 -44.70 -4.87
C GLY A 192 2.92 -43.86 -6.10
N ILE A 193 2.85 -42.53 -5.96
CA ILE A 193 2.40 -41.61 -7.02
C ILE A 193 3.57 -41.30 -7.96
N LYS A 194 3.48 -41.84 -9.19
CA LYS A 194 4.48 -41.70 -10.26
C LYS A 194 3.92 -41.09 -11.53
N THR A 195 2.61 -40.98 -11.66
CA THR A 195 1.95 -40.37 -12.83
C THR A 195 0.95 -39.28 -12.42
N PHE A 196 0.65 -38.37 -13.34
CA PHE A 196 -0.39 -37.35 -13.14
C PHE A 196 -1.75 -37.98 -12.83
N SER A 197 -2.12 -39.07 -13.51
CA SER A 197 -3.37 -39.80 -13.25
C SER A 197 -3.44 -40.33 -11.82
N GLN A 198 -2.31 -40.82 -11.26
CA GLN A 198 -2.25 -41.26 -9.86
C GLN A 198 -2.36 -40.08 -8.89
N ALA A 199 -1.75 -38.94 -9.22
CA ALA A 199 -1.90 -37.72 -8.42
C ALA A 199 -3.36 -37.23 -8.43
N GLN A 200 -4.05 -37.31 -9.57
CA GLN A 200 -5.45 -36.90 -9.69
C GLN A 200 -6.36 -37.84 -8.89
N ALA A 201 -6.17 -39.16 -9.04
CA ALA A 201 -6.89 -40.14 -8.23
C ALA A 201 -6.64 -39.95 -6.72
N TYR A 202 -5.42 -39.56 -6.33
CA TYR A 202 -5.11 -39.20 -4.94
C TYR A 202 -5.87 -37.95 -4.49
N CYS A 203 -5.91 -36.88 -5.29
CA CYS A 203 -6.66 -35.67 -4.95
C CYS A 203 -8.17 -35.94 -4.83
N ASP A 204 -8.73 -36.75 -5.73
CA ASP A 204 -10.13 -37.13 -5.72
C ASP A 204 -10.50 -37.95 -4.48
N SER A 205 -9.58 -38.76 -3.96
CA SER A 205 -9.83 -39.70 -2.85
C SER A 205 -9.43 -39.17 -1.47
N ALA A 206 -8.31 -38.45 -1.35
CA ALA A 206 -7.72 -38.06 -0.07
C ALA A 206 -8.19 -36.68 0.42
N ALA A 207 -8.56 -35.79 -0.51
CA ALA A 207 -8.77 -34.38 -0.19
C ALA A 207 -10.23 -33.90 -0.44
N GLY A 208 -11.05 -34.73 -1.07
CA GLY A 208 -12.50 -34.53 -1.22
C GLY A 208 -12.95 -34.30 -2.67
N VAL A 209 -14.27 -34.22 -2.88
CA VAL A 209 -14.87 -34.07 -4.21
C VAL A 209 -14.55 -32.68 -4.79
N ASN A 210 -14.20 -32.62 -6.08
CA ASN A 210 -13.84 -31.41 -6.86
C ASN A 210 -12.44 -30.84 -6.58
N GLN A 211 -11.50 -31.69 -6.17
CA GLN A 211 -10.10 -31.32 -6.08
C GLN A 211 -9.36 -31.60 -7.40
N MET A 212 -8.41 -30.73 -7.75
CA MET A 212 -7.61 -30.84 -8.96
C MET A 212 -6.13 -30.77 -8.65
N VAL A 213 -5.34 -31.54 -9.39
CA VAL A 213 -3.88 -31.53 -9.29
C VAL A 213 -3.35 -30.23 -9.88
N CYS A 214 -2.60 -29.51 -9.06
CA CYS A 214 -2.12 -28.17 -9.37
C CYS A 214 -0.60 -28.11 -9.08
N GLY A 215 0.20 -27.58 -10.03
CA GLY A 215 1.62 -27.24 -9.82
C GLY A 215 2.70 -28.15 -10.45
N ALA A 216 2.40 -28.99 -11.45
CA ALA A 216 3.35 -29.96 -12.00
C ALA A 216 3.91 -29.61 -13.42
N PRO A 217 4.71 -28.54 -13.62
CA PRO A 217 5.23 -28.21 -14.94
C PRO A 217 6.40 -29.08 -15.41
N SER A 218 7.11 -29.79 -14.51
CA SER A 218 8.33 -30.54 -14.85
C SER A 218 8.48 -31.92 -14.18
N GLY A 219 7.41 -32.45 -13.61
CA GLY A 219 7.38 -33.83 -13.09
C GLY A 219 6.35 -34.03 -11.98
N VAL A 220 6.04 -35.29 -11.69
CA VAL A 220 5.13 -35.75 -10.62
C VAL A 220 5.58 -35.42 -9.19
N LEU A 221 6.70 -34.72 -9.04
CA LEU A 221 7.40 -34.56 -7.77
C LEU A 221 6.97 -33.33 -6.96
N GLY A 222 6.07 -32.51 -7.49
CA GLY A 222 5.47 -31.41 -6.76
C GLY A 222 4.07 -31.15 -7.29
N PHE A 223 3.06 -31.59 -6.55
CA PHE A 223 1.68 -31.24 -6.81
C PHE A 223 0.95 -30.96 -5.51
N GLU A 224 -0.07 -30.12 -5.59
CA GLU A 224 -1.02 -29.85 -4.52
C GLU A 224 -2.43 -30.16 -5.02
N CYS A 225 -3.28 -30.68 -4.13
CA CYS A 225 -4.69 -30.89 -4.42
C CYS A 225 -5.45 -29.62 -4.02
N LEU A 226 -6.02 -28.94 -5.00
CA LEU A 226 -6.76 -27.69 -4.77
C LEU A 226 -8.22 -27.87 -5.14
N ASN A 227 -9.13 -27.44 -4.26
CA ASN A 227 -10.55 -27.41 -4.55
C ASN A 227 -10.90 -26.18 -5.39
N VAL A 228 -11.18 -26.39 -6.67
CA VAL A 228 -11.44 -25.30 -7.65
C VAL A 228 -12.78 -24.57 -7.41
N LYS A 229 -13.65 -25.10 -6.54
CA LYS A 229 -14.91 -24.45 -6.19
C LYS A 229 -14.77 -23.51 -4.99
N THR A 230 -13.78 -23.74 -4.13
CA THR A 230 -13.60 -22.97 -2.89
C THR A 230 -12.34 -22.10 -2.90
N HIS A 231 -11.35 -22.41 -3.72
CA HIS A 231 -10.15 -21.59 -3.90
C HIS A 231 -10.33 -20.67 -5.11
N LEU A 232 -10.44 -19.35 -4.88
CA LEU A 232 -10.58 -18.37 -5.97
C LEU A 232 -9.33 -18.24 -6.86
N GLU A 233 -8.17 -18.70 -6.37
CA GLU A 233 -6.90 -18.78 -7.12
C GLU A 233 -6.84 -20.05 -7.99
N SER A 234 -7.96 -20.31 -8.68
CA SER A 234 -8.20 -21.56 -9.39
C SER A 234 -7.45 -21.61 -10.71
N CYS A 235 -6.74 -22.72 -10.86
CA CYS A 235 -5.96 -23.09 -12.01
C CYS A 235 -6.80 -22.99 -13.31
N THR A 236 -6.42 -22.13 -14.26
CA THR A 236 -7.10 -22.08 -15.57
C THR A 236 -6.51 -23.17 -16.47
N PHE A 237 -7.39 -23.84 -17.22
CA PHE A 237 -7.01 -24.79 -18.26
C PHE A 237 -6.46 -24.01 -19.48
N PRO A 238 -5.16 -24.02 -19.79
CA PRO A 238 -4.79 -23.99 -21.19
C PRO A 238 -5.22 -25.33 -21.79
N SER A 239 -5.54 -25.37 -23.07
CA SER A 239 -6.00 -26.54 -23.84
C SER A 239 -4.94 -27.66 -24.00
N GLY A 240 -4.14 -27.93 -22.96
CA GLY A 240 -3.16 -29.02 -22.87
C GLY A 240 -3.25 -29.77 -21.54
N PRO A 241 -2.46 -30.85 -21.35
CA PRO A 241 -2.58 -31.76 -20.21
C PRO A 241 -2.05 -31.21 -18.86
N LEU A 242 -1.68 -29.93 -18.80
CA LEU A 242 -1.08 -29.30 -17.62
C LEU A 242 -1.92 -28.13 -17.14
N ILE A 243 -2.39 -28.26 -15.90
CA ILE A 243 -3.16 -27.26 -15.18
C ILE A 243 -2.17 -26.33 -14.48
N SER A 244 -2.08 -25.07 -14.95
CA SER A 244 -1.31 -24.02 -14.27
C SER A 244 -2.18 -23.34 -13.23
N CYS A 245 -1.69 -23.30 -11.99
CA CYS A 245 -2.32 -22.62 -10.86
C CYS A 245 -1.99 -21.14 -10.93
N PHE A 246 -3.00 -20.29 -10.73
CA PHE A 246 -2.85 -18.84 -10.70
C PHE A 246 -3.24 -18.34 -9.33
#